data_AF-A0A0J5GVT6-F1
#
_entry.id   AF-A0A0J5GVT6-F1
#
_cell.length_a   1.000
_cell.length_b   1.000
_cell.length_c   1.000
_cell.angle_alpha   90.00
_cell.angle_beta   90.00
_cell.angle_gamma   90.00
#
_symmetry.space_group_name_H-M   'P 1'
#
loop_
_entity.id
_entity.type
_entity.pdbx_description
1 polymer ?
#
loop_
_entity_poly.entity_id
_entity_poly.type
_entity_poly.pdbx_seq_one_letter_code
_entity_poly.pdbx_strand_id
1 'polypeptide(L)'
;MQKTPYLIHFNEKDREEIGSYYDFGYVVSKLKNALYNKYGTDFYLYGDDETSNEIWEVLEEDLEIHPEKVEAVTHVFDGLETRTISSNHNQDQLEFIIKPRLTNTLYYYTEYEVAVVRCPIFQTHTETIHDFILAKNNEGLLTFLNYVIKRKRDYTKNYVTVFTDTENGIESTKEKITTFVTRDDVFLEESLKKEIYRSIDEFFTDSGSFFKTYEIPYKRGILLYGKPGNGKTTLVKSIANSITAPVAYWQITEHTSSYSVHEVFSTVNRMTPMALVIEDIDSMPIEVRSVFLNTLDGATSKEGIFLIGTTNYPEKIDPALINRSGRFDRAYEIKLPTLELRMGYLKKKNMLQFISEEELMKINQLTDGFSYAQLNELYTSVALQWHYEKTVDVEKICADLQADNKKKKNFKWDTDAGQVGFIR
;
A
#
# COMPACT_ATOMS: atom_id res chain seq x y z
N MET A 1 24.03 9.50 33.69
CA MET A 1 24.73 10.71 33.22
C MET A 1 24.84 11.70 34.37
N GLN A 2 25.98 12.38 34.52
CA GLN A 2 26.09 13.55 35.39
C GLN A 2 25.04 14.58 34.93
N LYS A 3 24.24 15.14 35.85
CA LYS A 3 23.28 16.20 35.49
C LYS A 3 24.08 17.43 35.07
N THR A 4 24.10 17.71 33.77
CA THR A 4 24.63 18.98 33.26
C THR A 4 23.77 20.11 33.83
N PRO A 5 24.36 21.12 34.49
CA PRO A 5 23.60 22.21 35.08
C PRO A 5 22.92 23.06 34.00
N TYR A 6 21.76 23.63 34.33
CA TYR A 6 21.06 24.62 33.49
C TYR A 6 21.56 26.02 33.84
N LEU A 7 21.67 26.91 32.84
CA LEU A 7 22.00 28.32 33.06
C LEU A 7 20.75 29.16 33.36
N ILE A 8 19.60 28.77 32.81
CA ILE A 8 18.31 29.44 32.98
C ILE A 8 17.36 28.43 33.63
N HIS A 9 16.80 28.79 34.77
CA HIS A 9 15.81 27.99 35.48
C HIS A 9 14.42 28.62 35.31
N PHE A 10 13.48 27.88 34.71
CA PHE A 10 12.10 28.34 34.48
C PHE A 10 11.41 28.85 35.75
N ASN A 11 11.63 28.17 36.89
CA ASN A 11 11.00 28.53 38.17
C ASN A 11 11.55 29.82 38.80
N GLU A 12 12.61 30.42 38.23
CA GLU A 12 13.28 31.62 38.77
C GLU A 12 13.03 32.86 37.88
N LYS A 13 12.15 32.74 36.89
CA LYS A 13 11.96 33.74 35.84
C LYS A 13 10.48 34.04 35.60
N ASP A 14 10.17 35.33 35.50
CA ASP A 14 8.82 35.80 35.18
C ASP A 14 8.58 35.89 33.68
N ARG A 15 7.29 35.84 33.28
CA ARG A 15 6.88 35.94 31.88
C ARG A 15 7.39 37.22 31.20
N GLU A 16 7.55 38.31 31.94
CA GLU A 16 8.09 39.57 31.41
C GLU A 16 9.57 39.46 30.98
N GLU A 17 10.35 38.57 31.61
CA GLU A 17 11.77 38.40 31.30
C GLU A 17 12.02 37.45 30.12
N ILE A 18 11.15 36.45 29.94
CA ILE A 18 11.36 35.33 29.01
C ILE A 18 10.08 34.90 28.28
N GLY A 19 9.20 35.84 27.91
CA GLY A 19 7.84 35.61 27.37
C GLY A 19 7.62 34.32 26.58
N SER A 20 8.22 34.18 25.39
CA SER A 20 8.01 32.98 24.55
C SER A 20 8.51 31.68 25.18
N TYR A 21 9.62 31.73 25.93
CA TYR A 21 10.13 30.56 26.64
C TYR A 21 9.29 30.25 27.89
N TYR A 22 8.73 31.27 28.55
CA TYR A 22 7.81 31.10 29.67
C TYR A 22 6.55 30.37 29.22
N ASP A 23 5.94 30.80 28.12
CA ASP A 23 4.72 30.19 27.60
C ASP A 23 4.97 28.71 27.23
N PHE A 24 6.12 28.40 26.61
CA PHE A 24 6.56 27.01 26.38
C PHE A 24 6.79 26.24 27.69
N GLY A 25 7.58 26.80 28.60
CA GLY A 25 7.98 26.17 29.87
C GLY A 25 6.79 25.92 30.80
N TYR A 26 5.79 26.81 30.77
CA TYR A 26 4.56 26.68 31.53
C TYR A 26 3.75 25.47 31.09
N VAL A 27 3.57 25.28 29.77
CA VAL A 27 2.89 24.10 29.22
C VAL A 27 3.64 22.82 29.62
N VAL A 28 4.96 22.76 29.40
CA VAL A 28 5.79 21.61 29.79
C VAL A 28 5.69 21.30 31.28
N SER A 29 5.72 22.33 32.14
CA SER A 29 5.59 22.18 33.59
C SER A 29 4.21 21.60 33.97
N LYS A 30 3.13 22.09 33.36
CA LYS A 30 1.78 21.54 33.59
C LYS A 30 1.66 20.09 33.14
N LEU A 31 2.23 19.72 32.00
CA LEU A 31 2.25 18.33 31.52
C LEU A 31 2.99 17.41 32.50
N LYS A 32 4.19 17.80 32.95
CA LYS A 32 4.96 17.02 33.94
C LYS A 32 4.22 16.87 35.26
N ASN A 33 3.61 17.93 35.76
CA ASN A 33 2.82 17.88 36.99
C ASN A 33 1.60 16.96 36.85
N ALA A 34 0.91 16.98 35.71
CA ALA A 34 -0.22 16.08 35.45
C ALA A 34 0.21 14.60 35.47
N LEU A 35 1.33 14.28 34.83
CA LEU A 35 1.90 12.93 34.84
C LEU A 35 2.37 12.52 36.25
N TYR A 36 3.08 13.40 36.97
CA TYR A 36 3.55 13.12 38.32
C TYR A 36 2.38 12.88 39.30
N ASN A 37 1.36 13.73 39.27
CA ASN A 37 0.19 13.59 40.14
C ASN A 37 -0.57 12.28 39.91
N LYS A 38 -0.55 11.75 38.69
CA LYS A 38 -1.27 10.54 38.32
C LYS A 38 -0.45 9.26 38.52
N TYR A 39 0.82 9.27 38.13
CA TYR A 39 1.67 8.08 38.10
C TYR A 39 2.75 8.06 39.20
N GLY A 40 2.91 9.14 39.97
CA GLY A 40 3.81 9.21 41.11
C GLY A 40 5.30 9.18 40.75
N THR A 41 5.66 9.49 39.50
CA THR A 41 7.05 9.48 39.01
C THR A 41 7.34 10.68 38.13
N ASP A 42 8.59 11.08 38.09
CA ASP A 42 9.08 12.13 37.19
C ASP A 42 9.15 11.63 35.75
N PHE A 43 8.94 12.57 34.82
CA PHE A 43 9.07 12.36 33.39
C PHE A 43 10.06 13.37 32.79
N TYR A 44 10.88 12.88 31.88
CA TYR A 44 11.89 13.66 31.16
C TYR A 44 11.36 14.01 29.78
N LEU A 45 11.62 15.25 29.33
CA LEU A 45 11.24 15.71 28.00
C LEU A 45 12.33 15.30 27.01
N TYR A 46 11.91 14.77 25.86
CA TYR A 46 12.79 14.40 24.75
C TYR A 46 12.48 15.30 23.55
N GLY A 47 13.53 15.69 22.83
CA GLY A 47 13.42 16.29 21.51
C GLY A 47 13.41 15.19 20.45
N ASP A 48 12.70 15.44 19.36
CA ASP A 48 12.60 14.53 18.24
C ASP A 48 12.74 15.31 16.93
N ASP A 49 13.80 15.01 16.20
CA ASP A 49 14.15 15.67 14.96
C ASP A 49 13.72 14.85 13.72
N GLU A 50 13.37 13.57 13.88
CA GLU A 50 13.23 12.63 12.75
C GLU A 50 11.96 11.75 12.79
N THR A 51 11.40 11.46 13.96
CA THR A 51 10.43 10.35 14.15
C THR A 51 8.99 10.78 14.46
N SER A 52 8.70 12.08 14.44
CA SER A 52 7.45 12.59 15.03
C SER A 52 6.25 12.09 14.24
N ASN A 53 6.32 12.14 12.91
CA ASN A 53 5.23 11.71 12.04
C ASN A 53 4.83 10.26 12.30
N GLU A 54 5.79 9.37 12.52
CA GLU A 54 5.57 7.97 12.83
C GLU A 54 4.78 7.76 14.12
N ILE A 55 5.13 8.51 15.17
CA ILE A 55 4.47 8.41 16.47
C ILE A 55 2.99 8.80 16.35
N TRP A 56 2.68 9.86 15.60
CA TRP A 56 1.31 10.34 15.44
C TRP A 56 0.47 9.44 14.55
N GLU A 57 1.03 8.92 13.45
CA GLU A 57 0.34 7.93 12.60
C GLU A 57 -0.01 6.67 13.42
N VAL A 58 0.95 6.15 14.22
CA VAL A 58 0.71 4.96 15.07
C VAL A 58 -0.29 5.25 16.18
N LEU A 59 -0.22 6.42 16.81
CA LEU A 59 -1.18 6.82 17.85
C LEU A 59 -2.61 6.88 17.32
N GLU A 60 -2.83 7.46 16.14
CA GLU A 60 -4.16 7.54 15.53
C GLU A 60 -4.76 6.16 15.32
N GLU A 61 -3.96 5.22 14.82
CA GLU A 61 -4.38 3.83 14.60
C GLU A 61 -4.60 3.08 15.93
N ASP A 62 -3.71 3.24 16.90
CA ASP A 62 -3.83 2.59 18.20
C ASP A 62 -5.10 3.06 18.94
N LEU A 63 -5.49 4.33 18.82
CA LEU A 63 -6.76 4.81 19.38
C LEU A 63 -7.99 4.15 18.74
N GLU A 64 -7.89 3.63 17.52
CA GLU A 64 -8.97 2.98 16.80
C GLU A 64 -8.97 1.45 16.98
N ILE A 65 -7.79 0.81 16.91
CA ILE A 65 -7.65 -0.65 16.87
C ILE A 65 -7.25 -1.23 18.23
N HIS A 66 -6.44 -0.49 18.99
CA HIS A 66 -5.87 -0.92 20.28
C HIS A 66 -6.07 0.12 21.39
N PRO A 67 -7.31 0.61 21.64
CA PRO A 67 -7.56 1.68 22.60
C PRO A 67 -7.12 1.31 24.03
N GLU A 68 -7.00 0.02 24.33
CA GLU A 68 -6.49 -0.49 25.61
C GLU A 68 -5.02 -0.14 25.87
N LYS A 69 -4.23 0.15 24.84
CA LYS A 69 -2.80 0.47 24.97
C LYS A 69 -2.52 1.93 25.28
N VAL A 70 -3.49 2.80 24.99
CA VAL A 70 -3.31 4.25 25.05
C VAL A 70 -4.32 4.87 25.98
N GLU A 71 -3.83 5.50 27.03
CA GLU A 71 -4.66 6.26 27.95
C GLU A 71 -4.68 7.75 27.56
N ALA A 72 -5.88 8.33 27.39
CA ALA A 72 -6.04 9.78 27.33
C ALA A 72 -6.01 10.36 28.76
N VAL A 73 -4.89 10.98 29.15
CA VAL A 73 -4.65 11.44 30.52
C VAL A 73 -5.46 12.68 30.86
N THR A 74 -5.36 13.71 30.02
CA THR A 74 -6.04 15.01 30.18
C THR A 74 -5.99 15.80 28.88
N HIS A 75 -6.82 16.83 28.77
CA HIS A 75 -6.69 17.87 27.74
C HIS A 75 -5.77 18.99 28.21
N VAL A 76 -5.08 19.67 27.27
CA VAL A 76 -4.10 20.72 27.60
C VAL A 76 -4.79 22.07 27.81
N PHE A 77 -5.62 22.48 26.86
CA PHE A 77 -6.37 23.73 26.87
C PHE A 77 -7.87 23.44 26.81
N ASP A 78 -8.64 24.16 27.63
CA ASP A 78 -10.10 24.05 27.72
C ASP A 78 -10.83 24.76 26.56
N GLY A 79 -10.21 25.80 25.99
CA GLY A 79 -10.73 26.53 24.83
C GLY A 79 -10.49 25.87 23.47
N LEU A 80 -9.78 24.74 23.42
CA LEU A 80 -9.53 23.97 22.21
C LEU A 80 -10.36 22.70 22.16
N GLU A 81 -10.62 22.22 20.96
CA GLU A 81 -11.49 21.08 20.76
C GLU A 81 -10.83 19.79 21.28
N THR A 82 -11.66 18.90 21.82
CA THR A 82 -11.24 17.61 22.41
C THR A 82 -11.62 16.41 21.55
N ARG A 83 -12.41 16.65 20.49
CA ARG A 83 -12.92 15.64 19.56
C ARG A 83 -12.82 16.14 18.13
N THR A 84 -12.74 15.22 17.18
CA THR A 84 -12.73 15.49 15.75
C THR A 84 -13.79 14.65 15.04
N ILE A 85 -14.30 15.16 13.92
CA ILE A 85 -15.24 14.45 13.06
C ILE A 85 -14.43 13.89 11.88
N SER A 86 -14.59 12.60 11.61
CA SER A 86 -13.98 11.91 10.47
C SER A 86 -15.04 11.14 9.70
N SER A 87 -14.79 10.85 8.43
CA SER A 87 -15.63 10.01 7.60
C SER A 87 -14.97 8.66 7.39
N ASN A 88 -15.66 7.58 7.74
CA ASN A 88 -15.23 6.25 7.37
C ASN A 88 -15.83 5.89 6.00
N HIS A 89 -14.97 5.65 5.02
CA HIS A 89 -15.38 5.15 3.71
C HIS A 89 -15.36 3.61 3.74
N ASN A 90 -16.47 3.02 4.16
CA ASN A 90 -16.74 1.62 3.84
C ASN A 90 -17.46 1.56 2.49
N GLN A 91 -17.21 0.50 1.72
CA GLN A 91 -17.46 0.38 0.27
C GLN A 91 -18.86 0.80 -0.24
N ASP A 92 -19.88 0.98 0.61
CA ASP A 92 -21.24 1.35 0.20
C ASP A 92 -21.92 2.48 1.01
N GLN A 93 -21.32 3.01 2.09
CA GLN A 93 -21.94 4.09 2.91
C GLN A 93 -20.91 5.04 3.51
N LEU A 94 -21.21 6.34 3.45
CA LEU A 94 -20.49 7.40 4.16
C LEU A 94 -21.00 7.45 5.61
N GLU A 95 -20.17 7.00 6.55
CA GLU A 95 -20.46 7.08 7.98
C GLU A 95 -19.58 8.15 8.63
N PHE A 96 -20.21 9.15 9.25
CA PHE A 96 -19.50 10.14 10.06
C PHE A 96 -19.27 9.58 11.46
N ILE A 97 -18.02 9.56 11.89
CA ILE A 97 -17.61 9.10 13.21
C ILE A 97 -16.94 10.23 13.98
N ILE A 98 -17.17 10.26 15.29
CA ILE A 98 -16.54 11.21 16.21
C ILE A 98 -15.40 10.48 16.92
N LYS A 99 -14.17 10.96 16.73
CA LYS A 99 -12.96 10.40 17.36
C LYS A 99 -12.36 11.40 18.36
N PRO A 100 -11.56 10.93 19.35
CA PRO A 100 -10.71 11.83 20.15
C PRO A 100 -9.79 12.66 19.24
N ARG A 101 -9.54 13.92 19.60
CA ARG A 101 -8.62 14.76 18.82
C ARG A 101 -7.18 14.42 19.19
N LEU A 102 -6.32 14.20 18.19
CA LEU A 102 -4.89 13.93 18.41
C LEU A 102 -4.17 15.15 18.99
N THR A 103 -4.60 16.35 18.60
CA THR A 103 -4.13 17.60 19.19
C THR A 103 -4.89 17.91 20.48
N ASN A 104 -4.27 18.67 21.39
CA ASN A 104 -4.84 19.13 22.65
C ASN A 104 -5.10 18.02 23.69
N THR A 105 -4.56 16.82 23.50
CA THR A 105 -4.72 15.71 24.45
C THR A 105 -3.37 15.09 24.79
N LEU A 106 -3.12 14.87 26.08
CA LEU A 106 -1.96 14.14 26.59
C LEU A 106 -2.29 12.64 26.59
N TYR A 107 -1.63 11.89 25.72
CA TYR A 107 -1.77 10.44 25.63
C TYR A 107 -0.63 9.75 26.34
N TYR A 108 -0.89 8.61 26.98
CA TYR A 108 0.08 7.84 27.75
C TYR A 108 0.02 6.36 27.41
N TYR A 109 1.18 5.82 27.04
CA TYR A 109 1.38 4.38 26.85
C TYR A 109 1.93 3.78 28.14
N THR A 110 1.04 3.12 28.89
CA THR A 110 1.37 2.56 30.21
C THR A 110 2.48 1.51 30.14
N GLU A 111 2.46 0.66 29.11
CA GLU A 111 3.45 -0.42 28.93
C GLU A 111 4.89 0.11 28.79
N TYR A 112 5.05 1.28 28.16
CA TYR A 112 6.36 1.86 27.89
C TYR A 112 6.73 3.01 28.82
N GLU A 113 5.78 3.45 29.66
CA GLU A 113 5.91 4.63 30.50
C GLU A 113 6.28 5.89 29.70
N VAL A 114 5.65 6.06 28.53
CA VAL A 114 5.85 7.18 27.60
C VAL A 114 4.54 7.94 27.40
N ALA A 115 4.60 9.26 27.50
CA ALA A 115 3.52 10.18 27.17
C ALA A 115 3.86 11.01 25.93
N VAL A 116 2.86 11.24 25.09
CA VAL A 116 2.97 12.08 23.89
C VAL A 116 1.85 13.10 23.87
N VAL A 117 2.15 14.33 23.46
CA VAL A 117 1.15 15.39 23.34
C VAL A 117 1.50 16.34 22.21
N ARG A 118 0.50 16.64 21.38
CA ARG A 118 0.56 17.62 20.31
C ARG A 118 -0.34 18.77 20.68
N CYS A 119 0.18 19.97 20.88
CA CYS A 119 -0.64 21.13 21.20
C CYS A 119 -0.01 22.42 20.68
N PRO A 120 -0.84 23.44 20.38
CA PRO A 120 -0.32 24.73 20.02
C PRO A 120 0.34 25.42 21.22
N ILE A 121 1.37 26.20 20.93
CA ILE A 121 1.88 27.21 21.86
C ILE A 121 1.56 28.56 21.24
N PHE A 122 0.74 29.33 21.93
CA PHE A 122 0.29 30.64 21.49
C PHE A 122 1.40 31.66 21.73
N GLN A 123 2.13 32.02 20.68
CA GLN A 123 3.07 33.13 20.69
C GLN A 123 2.42 34.37 20.04
N THR A 124 2.91 35.56 20.37
CA THR A 124 2.27 36.86 20.07
C THR A 124 1.82 37.07 18.62
N HIS A 125 2.42 36.37 17.65
CA HIS A 125 2.09 36.51 16.23
C HIS A 125 1.98 35.18 15.46
N THR A 126 2.15 34.04 16.13
CA THR A 126 2.14 32.72 15.49
C THR A 126 1.58 31.67 16.43
N GLU A 127 0.69 30.84 15.90
CA GLU A 127 0.34 29.57 16.52
C GLU A 127 1.32 28.51 15.97
N THR A 128 2.20 28.00 16.82
CA THR A 128 3.10 26.91 16.45
C THR A 128 2.63 25.64 17.14
N ILE A 129 2.36 24.60 16.35
CA ILE A 129 2.06 23.27 16.88
C ILE A 129 3.36 22.64 17.36
N HIS A 130 3.38 22.20 18.61
CA HIS A 130 4.52 21.52 19.20
C HIS A 130 4.15 20.09 19.59
N ASP A 131 5.07 19.18 19.31
CA ASP A 131 5.01 17.79 19.72
C ASP A 131 5.96 17.61 20.91
N PHE A 132 5.44 17.08 22.01
CA PHE A 132 6.21 16.79 23.21
C PHE A 132 6.19 15.29 23.48
N ILE A 133 7.38 14.73 23.68
CA ILE A 133 7.56 13.34 24.08
C ILE A 133 8.13 13.35 25.49
N LEU A 134 7.42 12.73 26.43
CA LEU A 134 7.84 12.61 27.82
C LEU A 134 7.98 11.15 28.19
N ALA A 135 9.13 10.73 28.71
CA ALA A 135 9.32 9.35 29.17
C ALA A 135 9.90 9.32 30.58
N LYS A 136 9.53 8.30 31.36
CA LYS A 136 10.09 8.09 32.70
C LYS A 136 11.58 7.78 32.65
N ASN A 137 12.03 7.04 31.64
CA ASN A 137 13.42 6.66 31.46
C ASN A 137 13.72 6.35 29.98
N ASN A 138 15.02 6.25 29.65
CA ASN A 138 15.48 6.01 28.28
C ASN A 138 15.09 4.61 27.75
N GLU A 139 15.03 3.60 28.61
CA GLU A 139 14.75 2.21 28.21
C GLU A 139 13.30 2.05 27.75
N GLY A 140 12.35 2.63 28.50
CA GLY A 140 10.94 2.70 28.13
C GLY A 140 10.73 3.44 26.81
N LEU A 141 11.41 4.59 26.62
CA LEU A 141 11.35 5.32 25.36
C LEU A 141 11.88 4.51 24.17
N LEU A 142 13.03 3.86 24.30
CA LEU A 142 13.59 3.03 23.22
C LEU A 142 12.66 1.86 22.88
N THR A 143 12.02 1.26 23.89
CA THR A 143 11.05 0.18 23.69
C THR A 143 9.80 0.69 22.97
N PHE A 144 9.29 1.88 23.35
CA PHE A 144 8.20 2.56 22.66
C PHE A 144 8.53 2.87 21.20
N LEU A 145 9.73 3.39 20.91
CA LEU A 145 10.13 3.71 19.54
C LEU A 145 10.25 2.46 18.68
N ASN A 146 10.77 1.36 19.23
CA ASN A 146 10.76 0.06 18.54
C ASN A 146 9.33 -0.46 18.29
N TYR A 147 8.42 -0.24 19.23
CA TYR A 147 7.00 -0.52 19.06
C TYR A 147 6.39 0.31 17.92
N VAL A 148 6.64 1.62 17.89
CA VAL A 148 6.17 2.53 16.82
C VAL A 148 6.70 2.06 15.46
N ILE A 149 7.98 1.73 15.35
CA ILE A 149 8.56 1.19 14.10
C ILE A 149 7.87 -0.10 13.68
N LYS A 150 7.61 -1.02 14.62
CA LYS A 150 6.91 -2.28 14.35
C LYS A 150 5.47 -2.05 13.90
N ARG A 151 4.72 -1.19 14.61
CA ARG A 151 3.34 -0.84 14.26
C ARG A 151 3.26 -0.15 12.92
N LYS A 152 4.16 0.79 12.62
CA LYS A 152 4.24 1.43 11.30
C LYS A 152 4.49 0.42 10.18
N ARG A 153 5.33 -0.60 10.42
CA ARG A 153 5.52 -1.70 9.47
C ARG A 153 4.23 -2.49 9.27
N ASP A 154 3.52 -2.82 10.35
CA ASP A 154 2.25 -3.54 10.26
C ASP A 154 1.12 -2.70 9.63
N TYR A 155 1.10 -1.39 9.89
CA TYR A 155 0.26 -0.40 9.20
C TYR A 155 0.54 -0.43 7.71
N THR A 156 1.81 -0.25 7.32
CA THR A 156 2.20 -0.16 5.92
C THR A 156 1.95 -1.46 5.15
N LYS A 157 1.88 -2.62 5.81
CA LYS A 157 1.44 -3.87 5.17
C LYS A 157 -0.01 -3.83 4.69
N ASN A 158 -0.87 -3.05 5.33
CA ASN A 158 -2.30 -2.99 5.03
C ASN A 158 -2.67 -1.86 4.05
N TYR A 159 -1.72 -1.01 3.70
CA TYR A 159 -1.93 0.12 2.81
C TYR A 159 -0.96 0.08 1.64
N VAL A 160 -1.44 0.47 0.48
CA VAL A 160 -0.64 0.68 -0.72
C VAL A 160 -0.69 2.15 -1.09
N THR A 161 0.45 2.71 -1.48
CA THR A 161 0.45 4.05 -2.07
C THR A 161 0.03 3.91 -3.53
N VAL A 162 -1.03 4.58 -3.96
CA VAL A 162 -1.47 4.60 -5.35
C VAL A 162 -1.15 5.96 -5.95
N PHE A 163 -0.46 5.94 -7.08
CA PHE A 163 -0.19 7.12 -7.89
C PHE A 163 -1.16 7.15 -9.07
N THR A 164 -1.89 8.25 -9.19
CA THR A 164 -2.86 8.47 -10.26
C THR A 164 -2.47 9.69 -11.06
N ASP A 165 -2.24 9.49 -12.36
CA ASP A 165 -2.05 10.60 -13.29
C ASP A 165 -3.39 11.31 -13.51
N THR A 166 -3.38 12.63 -13.37
CA THR A 166 -4.52 13.53 -13.57
C THR A 166 -4.14 14.61 -14.58
N GLU A 167 -5.13 15.37 -15.07
CA GLU A 167 -4.85 16.52 -15.95
C GLU A 167 -3.96 17.59 -15.30
N ASN A 168 -3.96 17.68 -13.96
CA ASN A 168 -3.22 18.67 -13.19
C ASN A 168 -1.87 18.18 -12.67
N GLY A 169 -1.44 16.97 -13.05
CA GLY A 169 -0.22 16.34 -12.55
C GLY A 169 -0.52 15.00 -11.89
N ILE A 170 0.23 14.64 -10.84
CA ILE A 170 0.09 13.35 -10.18
C ILE A 170 -0.43 13.50 -8.75
N GLU A 171 -1.42 12.68 -8.41
CA GLU A 171 -1.93 12.56 -7.05
C GLU A 171 -1.45 11.25 -6.42
N SER A 172 -1.14 11.30 -5.12
CA SER A 172 -0.78 10.11 -4.35
C SER A 172 -1.78 9.89 -3.22
N THR A 173 -2.43 8.73 -3.21
CA THR A 173 -3.36 8.32 -2.16
C THR A 173 -2.81 7.10 -1.42
N LYS A 174 -3.12 6.99 -0.12
CA LYS A 174 -2.89 5.75 0.64
C LYS A 174 -4.20 4.96 0.62
N GLU A 175 -4.24 3.82 -0.07
CA GLU A 175 -5.42 2.97 -0.15
C GLU A 175 -5.26 1.74 0.73
N LYS A 176 -6.32 1.40 1.47
CA LYS A 176 -6.35 0.16 2.25
C LYS A 176 -6.50 -1.03 1.30
N ILE A 177 -5.74 -2.09 1.53
CA ILE A 177 -5.86 -3.35 0.78
C ILE A 177 -7.20 -4.00 1.14
N THR A 178 -8.22 -3.77 0.31
CA THR A 178 -9.58 -4.33 0.51
C THR A 178 -9.70 -5.75 -0.03
N THR A 179 -8.92 -6.10 -1.05
CA THR A 179 -8.94 -7.43 -1.68
C THR A 179 -7.65 -8.17 -1.36
N PHE A 180 -7.72 -9.06 -0.37
CA PHE A 180 -6.59 -9.90 0.01
C PHE A 180 -6.42 -11.05 -0.99
N VAL A 181 -5.47 -10.90 -1.92
CA VAL A 181 -5.03 -11.94 -2.86
C VAL A 181 -3.83 -12.65 -2.24
N THR A 182 -3.97 -13.95 -1.98
CA THR A 182 -2.89 -14.79 -1.44
C THR A 182 -2.05 -15.41 -2.56
N ARG A 183 -0.92 -16.03 -2.22
CA ARG A 183 -0.12 -16.79 -3.20
C ARG A 183 -0.92 -17.95 -3.80
N ASP A 184 -1.89 -18.50 -3.08
CA ASP A 184 -2.73 -19.62 -3.54
C ASP A 184 -3.78 -19.19 -4.56
N ASP A 185 -4.12 -17.90 -4.61
CA ASP A 185 -5.06 -17.35 -5.59
C ASP A 185 -4.39 -17.06 -6.95
N VAL A 186 -3.06 -17.25 -7.04
CA VAL A 186 -2.29 -17.10 -8.26
C VAL A 186 -2.08 -18.46 -8.93
N PHE A 187 -2.77 -18.65 -10.05
CA PHE A 187 -2.69 -19.84 -10.87
C PHE A 187 -1.66 -19.64 -11.99
N LEU A 188 -0.45 -20.14 -11.77
CA LEU A 188 0.67 -20.12 -12.72
C LEU A 188 1.36 -21.48 -12.69
N GLU A 189 2.19 -21.74 -13.70
CA GLU A 189 3.06 -22.91 -13.67
C GLU A 189 3.97 -22.87 -12.42
N GLU A 190 4.08 -24.01 -11.74
CA GLU A 190 4.67 -24.07 -10.39
C GLU A 190 6.14 -23.64 -10.35
N SER A 191 6.93 -23.98 -11.38
CA SER A 191 8.33 -23.56 -11.44
C SER A 191 8.46 -22.03 -11.59
N LEU A 192 7.66 -21.42 -12.47
CA LEU A 192 7.59 -19.98 -12.66
C LEU A 192 7.12 -19.25 -11.39
N LYS A 193 6.05 -19.75 -10.77
CA LYS A 193 5.50 -19.20 -9.52
C LYS A 193 6.55 -19.18 -8.42
N LYS A 194 7.25 -20.29 -8.21
CA LYS A 194 8.33 -20.42 -7.23
C LYS A 194 9.50 -19.49 -7.52
N GLU A 195 9.89 -19.35 -8.79
CA GLU A 195 10.99 -18.46 -9.17
C GLU A 195 10.69 -17.01 -8.82
N ILE A 196 9.49 -16.52 -9.18
CA ILE A 196 9.07 -15.14 -8.93
C ILE A 196 9.03 -14.85 -7.42
N TYR A 197 8.31 -15.66 -6.64
CA TYR A 197 8.20 -15.43 -5.20
C TYR A 197 9.53 -15.56 -4.47
N ARG A 198 10.38 -16.52 -4.87
CA ARG A 198 11.72 -16.64 -4.29
C ARG A 198 12.55 -15.38 -4.53
N SER A 199 12.49 -14.81 -5.74
CA SER A 199 13.22 -13.56 -6.04
C SER A 199 12.77 -12.39 -5.17
N ILE A 200 11.49 -12.33 -4.81
CA ILE A 200 10.92 -11.30 -3.95
C ILE A 200 11.33 -11.55 -2.49
N ASP A 201 11.17 -12.78 -2.02
CA ASP A 201 11.49 -13.17 -0.65
C ASP A 201 12.98 -12.93 -0.36
N GLU A 202 13.88 -13.34 -1.26
CA GLU A 202 15.32 -13.08 -1.17
C GLU A 202 15.65 -11.59 -1.11
N PHE A 203 14.88 -10.74 -1.79
CA PHE A 203 15.14 -9.30 -1.83
C PHE A 203 14.83 -8.61 -0.49
N PHE A 204 13.74 -9.00 0.16
CA PHE A 204 13.29 -8.37 1.41
C PHE A 204 13.77 -9.09 2.68
N THR A 205 14.35 -10.30 2.54
CA THR A 205 14.93 -11.04 3.67
C THR A 205 16.09 -10.25 4.29
N ASP A 206 16.12 -10.22 5.64
CA ASP A 206 17.18 -9.60 6.45
C ASP A 206 17.58 -8.19 6.02
N SER A 207 16.61 -7.39 5.54
CA SER A 207 16.82 -6.01 5.07
C SER A 207 17.93 -5.88 4.01
N GLY A 208 18.02 -6.87 3.12
CA GLY A 208 18.98 -6.87 2.03
C GLY A 208 20.43 -7.17 2.46
N SER A 209 20.63 -7.81 3.62
CA SER A 209 21.97 -8.15 4.14
C SER A 209 22.84 -8.90 3.14
N PHE A 210 22.24 -9.79 2.34
CA PHE A 210 22.91 -10.51 1.26
C PHE A 210 23.55 -9.55 0.25
N PHE A 211 22.79 -8.57 -0.25
CA PHE A 211 23.27 -7.61 -1.24
C PHE A 211 24.42 -6.77 -0.70
N LYS A 212 24.31 -6.31 0.56
CA LYS A 212 25.36 -5.55 1.25
C LYS A 212 26.62 -6.37 1.48
N THR A 213 26.47 -7.62 1.92
CA THR A 213 27.59 -8.52 2.25
C THR A 213 28.44 -8.86 1.03
N TYR A 214 27.80 -9.05 -0.13
CA TYR A 214 28.47 -9.42 -1.36
C TYR A 214 28.73 -8.23 -2.30
N GLU A 215 28.48 -6.99 -1.85
CA GLU A 215 28.65 -5.76 -2.64
C GLU A 215 27.89 -5.81 -3.99
N ILE A 216 26.73 -6.46 -3.97
CA ILE A 216 25.83 -6.57 -5.13
C ILE A 216 24.84 -5.40 -5.06
N PRO A 217 24.52 -4.72 -6.17
CA PRO A 217 23.50 -3.67 -6.18
C PRO A 217 22.21 -4.13 -5.51
N TYR A 218 21.76 -3.45 -4.46
CA TYR A 218 20.53 -3.79 -3.75
C TYR A 218 19.30 -3.28 -4.55
N LYS A 219 19.10 -3.86 -5.72
CA LYS A 219 17.98 -3.56 -6.62
C LYS A 219 17.62 -4.82 -7.40
N ARG A 220 16.34 -4.98 -7.71
CA ARG A 220 15.87 -6.00 -8.64
C ARG A 220 14.68 -5.49 -9.43
N GLY A 221 14.65 -5.80 -10.71
CA GLY A 221 13.51 -5.52 -11.58
C GLY A 221 12.98 -6.77 -12.25
N ILE A 222 11.65 -6.97 -12.20
CA ILE A 222 10.95 -8.00 -12.97
C ILE A 222 9.92 -7.37 -13.91
N LEU A 223 9.85 -7.84 -15.15
CA LEU A 223 8.83 -7.45 -16.13
C LEU A 223 7.88 -8.63 -16.38
N LEU A 224 6.60 -8.44 -16.11
CA LEU A 224 5.54 -9.41 -16.38
C LEU A 224 4.87 -9.06 -17.71
N TYR A 225 4.99 -9.92 -18.71
CA TYR A 225 4.41 -9.67 -20.03
C TYR A 225 3.53 -10.82 -20.51
N GLY A 226 2.60 -10.54 -21.43
CA GLY A 226 1.75 -11.55 -22.03
C GLY A 226 0.36 -11.01 -22.32
N LYS A 227 -0.52 -11.82 -22.92
CA LYS A 227 -1.86 -11.38 -23.32
C LYS A 227 -2.69 -10.89 -22.11
N PRO A 228 -3.63 -9.95 -22.30
CA PRO A 228 -4.50 -9.47 -21.24
C PRO A 228 -5.36 -10.60 -20.65
N GLY A 229 -5.73 -10.47 -19.38
CA GLY A 229 -6.64 -11.41 -18.70
C GLY A 229 -6.02 -12.72 -18.20
N ASN A 230 -4.68 -12.87 -18.21
CA ASN A 230 -3.98 -14.08 -17.75
C ASN A 230 -3.40 -13.97 -16.32
N GLY A 231 -3.84 -12.99 -15.54
CA GLY A 231 -3.49 -12.92 -14.11
C GLY A 231 -2.21 -12.16 -13.77
N LYS A 232 -1.69 -11.30 -14.67
CA LYS A 232 -0.58 -10.37 -14.36
C LYS A 232 -0.91 -9.50 -13.14
N THR A 233 -2.00 -8.75 -13.19
CA THR A 233 -2.46 -7.89 -12.08
C THR A 233 -2.78 -8.71 -10.81
N THR A 234 -3.32 -9.93 -10.94
CA THR A 234 -3.56 -10.82 -9.79
C THR A 234 -2.24 -11.23 -9.13
N LEU A 235 -1.22 -11.61 -9.92
CA LEU A 235 0.11 -11.92 -9.41
C LEU A 235 0.72 -10.70 -8.71
N VAL A 236 0.64 -9.52 -9.33
CA VAL A 236 1.12 -8.26 -8.74
C VAL A 236 0.46 -7.98 -7.39
N LYS A 237 -0.87 -8.06 -7.29
CA LYS A 237 -1.61 -7.91 -6.03
C LYS A 237 -1.19 -8.92 -4.98
N SER A 238 -0.98 -10.18 -5.38
CA SER A 238 -0.48 -11.21 -4.48
C SER A 238 0.92 -10.93 -3.96
N ILE A 239 1.81 -10.44 -4.84
CA ILE A 239 3.16 -10.04 -4.46
C ILE A 239 3.10 -8.91 -3.43
N ALA A 240 2.36 -7.84 -3.73
CA ALA A 240 2.17 -6.70 -2.84
C ALA A 240 1.67 -7.11 -1.45
N ASN A 241 0.70 -8.03 -1.38
CA ASN A 241 0.17 -8.53 -0.11
C ASN A 241 1.15 -9.43 0.66
N SER A 242 2.13 -10.03 -0.03
CA SER A 242 3.06 -10.97 0.57
C SER A 242 4.34 -10.33 1.10
N ILE A 243 4.64 -9.08 0.72
CA ILE A 243 5.84 -8.39 1.18
C ILE A 243 5.62 -7.65 2.49
N THR A 244 6.69 -7.52 3.28
CA THR A 244 6.67 -6.79 4.55
C THR A 244 7.25 -5.38 4.44
N ALA A 245 7.30 -4.83 3.22
CA ALA A 245 7.86 -3.54 2.88
C ALA A 245 6.78 -2.64 2.24
N PRO A 246 6.95 -1.31 2.23
CA PRO A 246 6.04 -0.42 1.51
C PRO A 246 5.86 -0.85 0.05
N VAL A 247 4.62 -0.78 -0.43
CA VAL A 247 4.27 -1.01 -1.83
C VAL A 247 3.70 0.29 -2.40
N ALA A 248 4.14 0.64 -3.59
CA ALA A 248 3.50 1.68 -4.37
C ALA A 248 3.04 1.14 -5.73
N TYR A 249 1.87 1.57 -6.17
CA TYR A 249 1.27 1.28 -7.46
C TYR A 249 1.23 2.54 -8.31
N TRP A 250 1.64 2.41 -9.57
CA TRP A 250 1.49 3.46 -10.55
C TRP A 250 1.03 2.84 -11.87
N GLN A 251 -0.16 3.20 -12.33
CA GLN A 251 -0.65 2.80 -13.64
C GLN A 251 -0.28 3.87 -14.65
N ILE A 252 0.40 3.46 -15.73
CA ILE A 252 0.75 4.36 -16.81
C ILE A 252 -0.47 4.62 -17.68
N THR A 253 -0.72 5.89 -17.99
CA THR A 253 -1.86 6.35 -18.81
C THR A 253 -1.38 7.28 -19.91
N GLU A 254 -2.28 7.71 -20.80
CA GLU A 254 -1.98 8.77 -21.77
C GLU A 254 -1.62 10.12 -21.12
N HIS A 255 -1.97 10.33 -19.85
CA HIS A 255 -1.69 11.55 -19.10
C HIS A 255 -0.34 11.52 -18.37
N THR A 256 0.36 10.38 -18.38
CA THR A 256 1.68 10.26 -17.76
C THR A 256 2.64 11.28 -18.37
N SER A 257 3.20 12.16 -17.52
CA SER A 257 4.09 13.25 -17.93
C SER A 257 5.52 13.07 -17.39
N SER A 258 6.48 13.84 -17.91
CA SER A 258 7.83 13.92 -17.33
C SER A 258 7.81 14.35 -15.86
N TYR A 259 6.85 15.20 -15.47
CA TYR A 259 6.67 15.60 -14.08
C TYR A 259 6.20 14.41 -13.22
N SER A 260 5.19 13.67 -13.69
CA SER A 260 4.69 12.45 -13.03
C SER A 260 5.84 11.46 -12.75
N VAL A 261 6.68 11.20 -13.75
CA VAL A 261 7.87 10.33 -13.61
C VAL A 261 8.76 10.82 -12.47
N HIS A 262 9.13 12.10 -12.45
CA HIS A 262 10.02 12.63 -11.43
C HIS A 262 9.41 12.57 -10.02
N GLU A 263 8.14 12.92 -9.87
CA GLU A 263 7.43 12.91 -8.58
C GLU A 263 7.29 11.48 -8.01
N VAL A 264 6.91 10.50 -8.84
CA VAL A 264 6.82 9.09 -8.42
C VAL A 264 8.17 8.61 -7.92
N PHE A 265 9.21 8.74 -8.74
CA PHE A 265 10.54 8.22 -8.37
C PHE A 265 11.14 9.00 -7.18
N SER A 266 10.88 10.30 -7.06
CA SER A 266 11.25 11.10 -5.88
C SER A 266 10.61 10.56 -4.61
N THR A 267 9.32 10.23 -4.67
CA THR A 267 8.56 9.68 -3.53
C THR A 267 8.99 8.27 -3.18
N VAL A 268 9.12 7.40 -4.19
CA VAL A 268 9.59 6.02 -4.03
C VAL A 268 10.96 5.96 -3.37
N ASN A 269 11.88 6.86 -3.75
CA ASN A 269 13.21 6.93 -3.17
C ASN A 269 13.17 7.18 -1.64
N ARG A 270 12.22 7.98 -1.15
CA ARG A 270 12.04 8.26 0.29
C ARG A 270 11.42 7.09 1.06
N MET A 271 10.84 6.11 0.36
CA MET A 271 10.15 4.96 0.96
C MET A 271 11.02 3.69 0.99
N THR A 272 12.24 3.73 0.45
CA THR A 272 13.12 2.55 0.38
C THR A 272 13.50 2.01 1.77
N PRO A 273 13.62 0.67 1.95
CA PRO A 273 13.41 -0.39 0.95
C PRO A 273 11.93 -0.67 0.68
N MET A 274 11.53 -0.80 -0.60
CA MET A 274 10.13 -0.87 -1.01
C MET A 274 9.93 -1.61 -2.35
N ALA A 275 8.68 -1.97 -2.69
CA ALA A 275 8.32 -2.50 -4.00
C ALA A 275 7.48 -1.51 -4.83
N LEU A 276 8.00 -1.12 -6.00
CA LEU A 276 7.29 -0.26 -6.95
C LEU A 276 6.66 -1.10 -8.06
N VAL A 277 5.35 -1.04 -8.17
CA VAL A 277 4.57 -1.64 -9.26
C VAL A 277 4.25 -0.55 -10.29
N ILE A 278 4.63 -0.81 -11.54
CA ILE A 278 4.28 0.02 -12.69
C ILE A 278 3.43 -0.82 -13.66
N GLU A 279 2.13 -0.55 -13.71
CA GLU A 279 1.19 -1.28 -14.57
C GLU A 279 1.04 -0.63 -15.95
N ASP A 280 0.85 -1.48 -16.97
CA ASP A 280 0.57 -1.10 -18.36
C ASP A 280 1.61 -0.13 -18.95
N ILE A 281 2.90 -0.45 -18.81
CA ILE A 281 4.02 0.37 -19.35
C ILE A 281 3.89 0.60 -20.86
N ASP A 282 3.17 -0.26 -21.58
CA ASP A 282 2.86 -0.09 -23.01
C ASP A 282 1.98 1.13 -23.32
N SER A 283 1.27 1.68 -22.34
CA SER A 283 0.46 2.90 -22.45
C SER A 283 1.30 4.18 -22.41
N MET A 284 2.61 4.09 -22.16
CA MET A 284 3.49 5.25 -21.97
C MET A 284 3.59 6.13 -23.23
N PRO A 285 3.31 7.46 -23.10
CA PRO A 285 3.52 8.42 -24.18
C PRO A 285 4.96 8.42 -24.68
N ILE A 286 5.14 8.52 -26.00
CA ILE A 286 6.44 8.34 -26.67
C ILE A 286 7.46 9.37 -26.16
N GLU A 287 7.02 10.60 -25.99
CA GLU A 287 7.79 11.74 -25.50
C GLU A 287 8.31 11.57 -24.07
N VAL A 288 7.62 10.77 -23.24
CA VAL A 288 7.99 10.54 -21.83
C VAL A 288 8.94 9.35 -21.67
N ARG A 289 8.99 8.43 -22.64
CA ARG A 289 9.82 7.20 -22.57
C ARG A 289 11.27 7.50 -22.21
N SER A 290 11.92 8.44 -22.89
CA SER A 290 13.32 8.79 -22.62
C SER A 290 13.53 9.31 -21.20
N VAL A 291 12.61 10.14 -20.69
CA VAL A 291 12.65 10.66 -19.32
C VAL A 291 12.43 9.55 -18.31
N PHE A 292 11.47 8.66 -18.56
CA PHE A 292 11.24 7.48 -17.75
C PHE A 292 12.48 6.58 -17.67
N LEU A 293 13.13 6.26 -18.78
CA LEU A 293 14.34 5.43 -18.80
C LEU A 293 15.49 6.07 -18.04
N ASN A 294 15.74 7.36 -18.26
CA ASN A 294 16.81 8.08 -17.56
C ASN A 294 16.53 8.18 -16.07
N THR A 295 15.27 8.42 -15.68
CA THR A 295 14.86 8.50 -14.27
C THR A 295 14.92 7.12 -13.63
N LEU A 296 14.53 6.06 -14.35
CA LEU A 296 14.67 4.69 -13.89
C LEU A 296 16.15 4.36 -13.65
N ASP A 297 17.05 4.70 -14.57
CA ASP A 297 18.50 4.50 -14.37
C ASP A 297 19.02 5.29 -13.15
N GLY A 298 18.57 6.53 -12.98
CA GLY A 298 18.95 7.38 -11.85
C GLY A 298 18.37 6.92 -10.51
N ALA A 299 17.10 6.53 -10.46
CA ALA A 299 16.45 6.01 -9.27
C ALA A 299 16.97 4.63 -8.89
N THR A 300 17.23 3.77 -9.88
CA THR A 300 17.87 2.47 -9.67
C THR A 300 19.36 2.56 -9.36
N SER A 301 19.96 3.76 -9.32
CA SER A 301 21.28 3.93 -8.70
C SER A 301 21.21 3.87 -7.17
N LYS A 302 20.02 4.05 -6.60
CA LYS A 302 19.77 3.99 -5.16
C LYS A 302 19.33 2.58 -4.74
N GLU A 303 19.74 2.19 -3.54
CA GLU A 303 19.51 0.87 -2.97
C GLU A 303 18.10 0.71 -2.39
N GLY A 304 17.55 -0.51 -2.46
CA GLY A 304 16.32 -0.92 -1.78
C GLY A 304 15.04 -0.92 -2.63
N ILE A 305 15.10 -0.78 -3.95
CA ILE A 305 13.90 -0.81 -4.81
C ILE A 305 13.73 -2.17 -5.50
N PHE A 306 12.58 -2.81 -5.27
CA PHE A 306 12.10 -3.94 -6.07
C PHE A 306 11.08 -3.45 -7.10
N LEU A 307 11.44 -3.44 -8.37
CA LEU A 307 10.60 -2.95 -9.45
C LEU A 307 9.80 -4.09 -10.10
N ILE A 308 8.50 -3.88 -10.28
CA ILE A 308 7.61 -4.80 -10.98
C ILE A 308 6.92 -4.03 -12.11
N GLY A 309 7.24 -4.36 -13.36
CA GLY A 309 6.57 -3.80 -14.53
C GLY A 309 5.54 -4.77 -15.08
N THR A 310 4.43 -4.28 -15.62
CA THR A 310 3.52 -5.11 -16.44
C THR A 310 3.37 -4.55 -17.85
N THR A 311 3.18 -5.44 -18.83
CA THR A 311 2.79 -5.05 -20.18
C THR A 311 1.92 -6.09 -20.86
N ASN A 312 0.94 -5.62 -21.64
CA ASN A 312 0.12 -6.48 -22.51
C ASN A 312 0.71 -6.65 -23.92
N TYR A 313 1.60 -5.73 -24.32
CA TYR A 313 2.15 -5.62 -25.67
C TYR A 313 3.68 -5.50 -25.59
N PRO A 314 4.41 -6.60 -25.37
CA PRO A 314 5.87 -6.58 -25.26
C PRO A 314 6.56 -5.97 -26.50
N GLU A 315 5.92 -6.02 -27.67
CA GLU A 315 6.40 -5.40 -28.91
C GLU A 315 6.36 -3.87 -28.90
N LYS A 316 5.57 -3.25 -28.02
CA LYS A 316 5.49 -1.78 -27.87
C LYS A 316 6.53 -1.22 -26.89
N ILE A 317 7.18 -2.11 -26.13
CA ILE A 317 8.16 -1.76 -25.11
C ILE A 317 9.51 -1.51 -25.77
N ASP A 318 10.20 -0.46 -25.33
CA ASP A 318 11.56 -0.17 -25.78
C ASP A 318 12.49 -1.35 -25.39
N PRO A 319 13.20 -1.98 -26.35
CA PRO A 319 14.13 -3.06 -26.05
C PRO A 319 15.18 -2.72 -24.98
N ALA A 320 15.52 -1.43 -24.84
CA ALA A 320 16.46 -0.96 -23.82
C ALA A 320 15.93 -1.13 -22.38
N LEU A 321 14.61 -1.30 -22.16
CA LEU A 321 14.05 -1.62 -20.84
C LEU A 321 14.45 -3.02 -20.37
N ILE A 322 14.57 -3.96 -21.31
CA ILE A 322 14.83 -5.39 -21.03
C ILE A 322 16.32 -5.69 -21.16
N ASN A 323 16.98 -5.10 -22.15
CA ASN A 323 18.34 -5.50 -22.54
C ASN A 323 19.46 -4.80 -21.74
N ARG A 324 19.12 -3.81 -20.90
CA ARG A 324 20.10 -3.11 -20.05
C ARG A 324 20.01 -3.60 -18.61
N SER A 325 21.11 -4.15 -18.12
CA SER A 325 21.29 -4.58 -16.74
C SER A 325 20.97 -3.45 -15.75
N GLY A 326 20.17 -3.74 -14.72
CA GLY A 326 19.83 -2.78 -13.67
C GLY A 326 18.51 -2.02 -13.84
N ARG A 327 17.74 -2.31 -14.91
CA ARG A 327 16.35 -1.86 -15.12
C ARG A 327 15.37 -2.99 -14.81
N PHE A 328 15.20 -3.93 -15.73
CA PHE A 328 14.51 -5.21 -15.53
C PHE A 328 15.52 -6.34 -15.72
N ASP A 329 15.87 -7.04 -14.64
CA ASP A 329 16.84 -8.13 -14.66
C ASP A 329 16.23 -9.44 -15.16
N ARG A 330 14.90 -9.56 -15.07
CA ARG A 330 14.13 -10.72 -15.53
C ARG A 330 12.86 -10.27 -16.23
N ALA A 331 12.49 -11.00 -17.28
CA ALA A 331 11.20 -10.85 -17.94
C ALA A 331 10.49 -12.21 -17.93
N TYR A 332 9.25 -12.25 -17.44
CA TYR A 332 8.44 -13.44 -17.29
C TYR A 332 7.21 -13.37 -18.19
N GLU A 333 7.09 -14.34 -19.10
CA GLU A 333 5.90 -14.50 -19.92
C GLU A 333 4.78 -15.18 -19.13
N ILE A 334 3.67 -14.47 -18.94
CA ILE A 334 2.44 -15.01 -18.38
C ILE A 334 1.58 -15.57 -19.52
N LYS A 335 1.69 -16.89 -19.70
CA LYS A 335 1.03 -17.65 -20.77
C LYS A 335 -0.44 -17.89 -20.47
N LEU A 336 -1.17 -18.36 -21.50
CA LEU A 336 -2.53 -18.89 -21.33
C LEU A 336 -2.50 -20.09 -20.37
N PRO A 337 -3.56 -20.29 -19.57
CA PRO A 337 -3.62 -21.38 -18.61
C PRO A 337 -3.70 -22.75 -19.29
N THR A 338 -2.92 -23.70 -18.79
CA THR A 338 -2.98 -25.11 -19.18
C THR A 338 -4.29 -25.75 -18.71
N LEU A 339 -4.62 -26.92 -19.26
CA LEU A 339 -5.80 -27.69 -18.84
C LEU A 339 -5.86 -27.91 -17.31
N GLU A 340 -4.72 -28.18 -16.68
CA GLU A 340 -4.61 -28.36 -15.23
C GLU A 340 -4.88 -27.06 -14.46
N LEU A 341 -4.31 -25.94 -14.92
CA LEU A 341 -4.52 -24.63 -14.29
C LEU A 341 -5.97 -24.15 -14.43
N ARG A 342 -6.59 -24.37 -15.58
CA ARG A 342 -8.01 -24.07 -15.83
C ARG A 342 -8.92 -24.86 -14.88
N MET A 343 -8.66 -26.15 -14.73
CA MET A 343 -9.38 -27.01 -13.78
C MET A 343 -9.23 -26.50 -12.34
N GLY A 344 -8.01 -26.20 -11.91
CA GLY A 344 -7.73 -25.68 -10.56
C GLY A 344 -8.44 -24.36 -10.30
N TYR A 345 -8.41 -23.44 -11.27
CA TYR A 345 -9.08 -22.15 -11.18
C TYR A 345 -10.60 -22.29 -11.03
N LEU A 346 -11.23 -23.11 -11.88
CA LEU A 346 -12.69 -23.32 -11.83
C LEU A 346 -13.12 -24.02 -10.53
N LYS A 347 -12.34 -24.97 -10.03
CA LYS A 347 -12.59 -25.59 -8.71
C LYS A 347 -12.49 -24.56 -7.58
N LYS A 348 -11.47 -23.71 -7.58
CA LYS A 348 -11.31 -22.63 -6.58
C LYS A 348 -12.44 -21.61 -6.62
N LYS A 349 -12.99 -21.34 -7.81
CA LYS A 349 -14.19 -20.51 -8.00
C LYS A 349 -15.49 -21.18 -7.52
N ASN A 350 -15.41 -22.41 -7.00
CA ASN A 350 -16.55 -23.19 -6.53
C ASN A 350 -17.56 -23.52 -7.65
N MET A 351 -17.09 -23.78 -8.88
CA MET A 351 -17.96 -24.12 -10.02
C MET A 351 -18.86 -25.33 -9.74
N LEU A 352 -18.40 -26.28 -8.92
CA LEU A 352 -19.13 -27.50 -8.54
C LEU A 352 -20.41 -27.26 -7.73
N GLN A 353 -20.65 -26.03 -7.27
CA GLN A 353 -21.93 -25.68 -6.65
C GLN A 353 -23.08 -25.55 -7.66
N PHE A 354 -22.77 -25.43 -8.96
CA PHE A 354 -23.72 -25.22 -10.04
C PHE A 354 -23.83 -26.41 -11.00
N ILE A 355 -22.75 -27.18 -11.14
CA ILE A 355 -22.60 -28.26 -12.12
C ILE A 355 -21.92 -29.49 -11.51
N SER A 356 -22.09 -30.64 -12.15
CA SER A 356 -21.42 -31.90 -11.78
C SER A 356 -19.92 -31.91 -12.12
N GLU A 357 -19.17 -32.86 -11.54
CA GLU A 357 -17.76 -33.06 -11.89
C GLU A 357 -17.57 -33.45 -13.37
N GLU A 358 -18.49 -34.22 -13.94
CA GLU A 358 -18.45 -34.60 -15.36
C GLU A 358 -18.61 -33.38 -16.27
N GLU A 359 -19.55 -32.49 -15.95
CA GLU A 359 -19.73 -31.22 -16.68
C GLU A 359 -18.53 -30.30 -16.53
N LEU A 360 -17.92 -30.24 -15.35
CA LEU A 360 -16.69 -29.48 -15.14
C LEU A 360 -15.53 -30.01 -16.00
N MET A 361 -15.39 -31.34 -16.12
CA MET A 361 -14.40 -31.95 -17.02
C MET A 361 -14.67 -31.59 -18.48
N LYS A 362 -15.93 -31.60 -18.93
CA LYS A 362 -16.32 -31.17 -20.27
C LYS A 362 -15.99 -29.69 -20.53
N ILE A 363 -16.37 -28.80 -19.61
CA ILE A 363 -16.01 -27.37 -19.67
C ILE A 363 -14.50 -27.21 -19.82
N ASN A 364 -13.72 -27.95 -19.04
CA ASN A 364 -12.27 -27.84 -19.08
C ASN A 364 -11.67 -28.31 -20.42
N GLN A 365 -12.33 -29.21 -21.14
CA GLN A 365 -11.94 -29.58 -22.51
C GLN A 365 -12.37 -28.52 -23.53
N LEU A 366 -13.59 -27.99 -23.41
CA LEU A 366 -14.15 -27.00 -24.35
C LEU A 366 -13.50 -25.62 -24.23
N THR A 367 -12.91 -25.28 -23.10
CA THR A 367 -12.35 -23.93 -22.86
C THR A 367 -10.89 -23.79 -23.32
N ASP A 368 -10.43 -24.61 -24.26
CA ASP A 368 -9.05 -24.53 -24.72
C ASP A 368 -8.72 -23.14 -25.32
N GLY A 369 -7.59 -22.59 -24.89
CA GLY A 369 -7.17 -21.23 -25.22
C GLY A 369 -7.91 -20.10 -24.50
N PHE A 370 -8.75 -20.39 -23.50
CA PHE A 370 -9.39 -19.35 -22.67
C PHE A 370 -8.37 -18.75 -21.69
N SER A 371 -8.44 -17.43 -21.48
CA SER A 371 -7.75 -16.72 -20.39
C SER A 371 -8.53 -16.84 -19.08
N TYR A 372 -7.91 -16.48 -17.95
CA TYR A 372 -8.64 -16.45 -16.67
C TYR A 372 -9.80 -15.45 -16.66
N ALA A 373 -9.68 -14.33 -17.37
CA ALA A 373 -10.79 -13.39 -17.54
C ALA A 373 -11.99 -14.05 -18.24
N GLN A 374 -11.74 -14.83 -19.30
CA GLN A 374 -12.79 -15.57 -20.02
C GLN A 374 -13.36 -16.72 -19.20
N LEU A 375 -12.54 -17.39 -18.36
CA LEU A 375 -13.04 -18.40 -17.43
C LEU A 375 -13.90 -17.78 -16.31
N ASN A 376 -13.57 -16.56 -15.88
CA ASN A 376 -14.41 -15.82 -14.93
C ASN A 376 -15.73 -15.37 -15.57
N GLU A 377 -15.71 -14.97 -16.85
CA GLU A 377 -16.92 -14.71 -17.63
C GLU A 377 -17.78 -15.97 -17.73
N LEU A 378 -17.18 -17.12 -18.07
CA LEU A 378 -17.85 -18.42 -18.09
C LEU A 378 -18.49 -18.78 -16.74
N TYR A 379 -17.74 -18.65 -15.64
CA TYR A 379 -18.27 -18.87 -14.29
C TYR A 379 -19.50 -17.98 -14.03
N THR A 380 -19.43 -16.71 -14.44
CA THR A 380 -20.52 -15.75 -14.26
C THR A 380 -21.75 -16.16 -15.06
N SER A 381 -21.58 -16.54 -16.33
CA SER A 381 -22.68 -17.03 -17.18
C SER A 381 -23.33 -18.28 -16.62
N VAL A 382 -22.53 -19.25 -16.13
CA VAL A 382 -23.04 -20.48 -15.50
C VAL A 382 -23.80 -20.17 -14.22
N ALA A 383 -23.26 -19.31 -13.36
CA ALA A 383 -23.92 -18.90 -12.12
C ALA A 383 -25.26 -18.20 -12.39
N LEU A 384 -25.31 -17.31 -13.40
CA LEU A 384 -26.52 -16.60 -13.79
C LEU A 384 -27.59 -17.56 -14.33
N GLN A 385 -27.22 -18.44 -15.28
CA GLN A 385 -28.16 -19.39 -15.83
C GLN A 385 -28.71 -20.32 -14.73
N TRP A 386 -27.83 -20.84 -13.86
CA TRP A 386 -28.25 -21.63 -12.72
C TRP A 386 -29.19 -20.87 -11.78
N HIS A 387 -28.91 -19.59 -11.51
CA HIS A 387 -29.73 -18.77 -10.63
C HIS A 387 -31.16 -18.65 -11.15
N TYR A 388 -31.33 -18.33 -12.44
CA TYR A 388 -32.62 -18.07 -13.07
C TYR A 388 -33.38 -19.33 -13.51
N GLU A 389 -32.68 -20.30 -14.09
CA GLU A 389 -33.30 -21.46 -14.75
C GLU A 389 -33.23 -22.74 -13.89
N LYS A 390 -32.38 -22.78 -12.86
CA LYS A 390 -32.07 -23.99 -12.07
C LYS A 390 -31.55 -25.16 -12.92
N THR A 391 -31.07 -24.86 -14.11
CA THR A 391 -30.40 -25.77 -15.05
C THR A 391 -29.30 -25.00 -15.76
N VAL A 392 -28.22 -25.68 -16.17
CA VAL A 392 -27.11 -25.08 -16.91
C VAL A 392 -26.89 -25.85 -18.20
N ASP A 393 -26.78 -25.14 -19.32
CA ASP A 393 -26.32 -25.72 -20.59
C ASP A 393 -24.86 -25.30 -20.81
N VAL A 394 -23.95 -26.11 -20.28
CA VAL A 394 -22.52 -25.83 -20.29
C VAL A 394 -21.93 -25.81 -21.71
N GLU A 395 -22.46 -26.64 -22.61
CA GLU A 395 -21.97 -26.74 -23.98
C GLU A 395 -22.35 -25.50 -24.78
N LYS A 396 -23.60 -25.05 -24.64
CA LYS A 396 -24.08 -23.82 -25.27
C LYS A 396 -23.32 -22.60 -24.77
N ILE A 397 -23.18 -22.42 -23.44
CA ILE A 397 -22.43 -21.28 -22.88
C ILE A 397 -20.98 -21.27 -23.40
N CYS A 398 -20.30 -22.43 -23.40
CA CYS A 398 -18.95 -22.51 -23.93
C CYS A 398 -18.88 -22.16 -25.42
N ALA A 399 -19.83 -22.63 -26.23
CA ALA A 399 -19.91 -22.33 -27.66
C ALA A 399 -20.15 -20.84 -27.94
N ASP A 400 -21.07 -20.21 -27.21
CA ASP A 400 -21.38 -18.78 -27.33
C ASP A 400 -20.15 -17.92 -26.98
N LEU A 401 -19.48 -18.22 -25.86
CA LEU A 401 -18.25 -17.51 -25.46
C LEU A 401 -17.11 -17.73 -26.47
N GLN A 402 -16.96 -18.93 -27.02
CA GLN A 402 -15.98 -19.18 -28.08
C GLN A 402 -16.28 -18.37 -29.35
N ALA A 403 -17.55 -18.26 -29.74
CA ALA A 403 -17.97 -17.49 -30.90
C ALA A 403 -17.69 -16.00 -30.69
N ASP A 404 -18.04 -15.45 -29.53
CA ASP A 404 -17.78 -14.06 -29.17
C ASP A 404 -16.28 -13.75 -29.12
N ASN A 405 -15.48 -14.67 -28.59
CA ASN A 405 -14.02 -14.54 -28.57
C ASN A 405 -13.41 -14.55 -29.98
N LYS A 406 -13.97 -15.33 -30.92
CA LYS A 406 -13.57 -15.29 -32.34
C LYS A 406 -13.98 -13.98 -33.01
N LYS A 407 -15.18 -13.45 -32.71
CA LYS A 407 -15.65 -12.14 -33.22
C LYS A 407 -14.77 -11.00 -32.73
N LYS A 408 -14.46 -10.94 -31.43
CA LYS A 408 -13.55 -9.94 -30.83
C LYS A 408 -12.15 -9.94 -31.46
N LYS A 409 -11.62 -11.11 -31.83
CA LYS A 409 -10.33 -11.22 -32.55
C LYS A 409 -10.37 -10.70 -33.99
N ASN A 410 -11.52 -10.75 -34.65
CA ASN A 410 -11.64 -10.45 -36.08
C ASN A 410 -12.16 -9.04 -36.37
N PHE A 411 -12.39 -8.17 -35.37
CA PHE A 411 -12.93 -6.81 -35.51
C PHE A 411 -14.17 -6.72 -36.43
N LYS A 412 -14.99 -7.78 -36.49
CA LYS A 412 -16.25 -7.79 -37.24
C LYS A 412 -17.41 -7.69 -36.25
N TRP A 413 -18.01 -6.50 -36.19
CA TRP A 413 -19.31 -6.30 -35.59
C TRP A 413 -20.36 -6.82 -36.59
N ASP A 414 -21.22 -7.75 -36.17
CA ASP A 414 -22.39 -8.15 -36.96
C ASP A 414 -23.37 -6.97 -37.00
N THR A 415 -23.64 -6.46 -38.19
CA THR A 415 -24.69 -5.45 -38.40
C THR A 415 -26.07 -6.08 -38.66
N ASP A 416 -26.18 -7.41 -38.70
CA ASP A 416 -27.43 -8.11 -39.02
C ASP A 416 -27.78 -9.17 -37.97
N ALA A 417 -28.45 -8.73 -36.90
CA ALA A 417 -29.55 -9.41 -36.22
C ALA A 417 -29.85 -8.66 -34.92
N GLY A 418 -31.08 -8.14 -34.80
CA GLY A 418 -31.51 -7.34 -33.66
C GLY A 418 -31.49 -8.13 -32.35
N GLN A 419 -30.45 -7.91 -31.54
CA GLN A 419 -30.45 -7.84 -30.07
C GLN A 419 -29.02 -7.56 -29.61
N VAL A 420 -28.52 -6.35 -29.87
CA VAL A 420 -27.35 -5.83 -29.15
C VAL A 420 -27.88 -5.08 -27.94
N GLY A 421 -28.14 -5.82 -26.87
CA GLY A 421 -28.45 -5.28 -25.57
C GLY A 421 -27.55 -5.96 -24.55
N PHE A 422 -26.59 -5.21 -23.98
CA PHE A 422 -26.05 -5.57 -22.68
C PHE A 422 -27.23 -5.67 -21.72
N ILE A 423 -27.53 -6.86 -21.22
CA ILE A 423 -28.49 -7.02 -20.14
C ILE A 423 -27.88 -6.28 -18.94
N ARG A 424 -28.53 -5.19 -18.55
CA ARG A 424 -28.22 -4.42 -17.33
C ARG A 424 -28.50 -5.23 -16.08
#